data_AF-A0A1Y1KU00-F1
#
_entry.id   AF-A0A1Y1KU00-F1
#
_cell.length_a   1.000
_cell.length_b   1.000
_cell.length_c   1.000
_cell.angle_alpha   90.00
_cell.angle_beta   90.00
_cell.angle_gamma   90.00
#
_symmetry.space_group_name_H-M   'P 1'
#
loop_
_entity.id
_entity.type
_entity.pdbx_description
1 polymer ?
#
loop_
_entity_poly.entity_id
_entity_poly.type
_entity_poly.pdbx_seq_one_letter_code
_entity_poly.pdbx_strand_id
1 'polypeptide(L)'
;MEWFGITMYGYPDPLKAYMRDDYVEPEVQPTVYEQLAKGTKKQFADLLATIDVYIGRADGYSYKSIDRYKRMKRRGVPKPVAPNEMYSHPLTTAMETSFWTNDPELQDADWYKKRSYQPKPSTDIGRFVEAAKKIDKFFKL
;
A
#
# COMPACT_ATOMS: atom_id res chain seq x y z
N MET A 1 -0.94 28.40 5.31
CA MET A 1 -1.30 27.72 6.56
C MET A 1 -0.02 27.73 7.40
N GLU A 2 0.24 28.85 8.07
CA GLU A 2 1.50 29.18 8.76
C GLU A 2 1.30 29.13 10.28
N TRP A 3 1.13 27.93 10.85
CA TRP A 3 0.77 27.80 12.28
C TRP A 3 1.70 26.89 13.09
N PHE A 4 2.98 26.84 12.74
CA PHE A 4 3.98 26.26 13.63
C PHE A 4 5.16 27.23 13.70
N GLY A 5 5.44 27.70 14.91
CA GLY A 5 6.49 28.66 15.18
C GLY A 5 7.84 28.16 14.67
N ILE A 6 8.63 29.08 14.14
CA ILE A 6 10.01 28.81 13.71
C ILE A 6 10.77 28.37 14.96
N THR A 7 11.08 27.09 15.07
CA THR A 7 12.03 26.62 16.08
C THR A 7 13.42 27.04 15.64
N MET A 8 14.40 27.10 16.56
CA MET A 8 15.80 27.41 16.23
C MET A 8 16.38 26.52 15.12
N TYR A 9 15.75 25.36 14.86
CA TYR A 9 16.14 24.36 13.87
C TYR A 9 15.28 24.38 12.59
N GLY A 10 14.42 25.38 12.42
CA GLY A 10 13.54 25.53 11.25
C GLY A 10 12.10 25.07 11.50
N TYR A 11 11.36 24.82 10.41
CA TYR A 11 9.99 24.32 10.48
C TYR A 11 10.01 22.85 10.90
N PRO A 12 9.29 22.45 11.96
CA PRO A 12 9.16 21.04 12.28
C PRO A 12 8.45 20.34 11.12
N ASP A 13 9.05 19.28 10.58
CA ASP A 13 8.40 18.41 9.60
C ASP A 13 7.74 17.26 10.38
N PRO A 14 6.44 17.37 10.70
CA PRO A 14 5.77 16.39 11.54
C PRO A 14 5.80 15.00 10.92
N LEU A 15 5.80 14.88 9.58
CA LEU A 15 5.83 13.58 8.91
C LEU A 15 7.15 12.85 9.13
N LYS A 16 8.27 13.59 9.09
CA LYS A 16 9.60 13.01 9.40
C LYS A 16 9.74 12.62 10.86
N ALA A 17 9.13 13.38 11.77
CA ALA A 17 9.17 13.06 13.20
C ALA A 17 8.48 11.74 13.55
N TYR A 18 7.51 11.30 12.74
CA TYR A 18 6.80 10.03 12.90
C TYR A 18 7.34 8.91 12.00
N MET A 19 8.36 9.16 11.17
CA MET A 19 9.00 8.10 10.42
C MET A 19 9.81 7.21 11.34
N ARG A 20 9.83 5.92 10.99
CA ARG A 20 10.68 4.93 11.62
C ARG A 20 12.15 5.19 11.30
N ASP A 21 13.02 5.05 12.29
CA ASP A 21 14.47 5.23 12.10
C ASP A 21 15.07 4.12 11.22
N ASP A 22 14.47 2.93 11.25
CA ASP A 22 14.84 1.76 10.45
C ASP A 22 14.31 1.84 8.99
N TYR A 23 13.43 2.78 8.69
CA TYR A 23 12.83 2.90 7.37
C TYR A 23 13.78 3.61 6.40
N VAL A 24 14.21 2.88 5.37
CA VAL A 24 14.95 3.42 4.23
C VAL A 24 14.00 3.60 3.06
N GLU A 25 13.90 4.82 2.53
CA GLU A 25 13.21 5.04 1.27
C GLU A 25 13.97 4.31 0.13
N PRO A 26 13.31 3.39 -0.59
CA PRO A 26 13.79 2.78 -1.83
C PRO A 26 14.30 3.81 -2.83
N GLU A 27 15.43 3.46 -3.42
CA GLU A 27 16.14 4.35 -4.33
C GLU A 27 15.39 4.54 -5.65
N VAL A 28 15.38 5.78 -6.13
CA VAL A 28 14.82 6.08 -7.45
C VAL A 28 15.64 5.34 -8.50
N GLN A 29 15.03 4.37 -9.19
CA GLN A 29 15.71 3.68 -10.27
C GLN A 29 16.21 4.68 -11.33
N PRO A 30 17.49 4.62 -11.74
CA PRO A 30 18.04 5.50 -12.77
C PRO A 30 17.42 5.21 -14.15
N THR A 31 17.45 6.18 -15.06
CA THR A 31 16.97 5.94 -16.43
C THR A 31 17.87 4.94 -17.16
N VAL A 32 17.32 4.30 -18.19
CA VAL A 32 18.08 3.41 -19.10
C VAL A 32 19.32 4.15 -19.64
N TYR A 33 19.18 5.43 -20.01
CA TYR A 33 20.27 6.27 -20.50
C TYR A 33 21.32 6.56 -19.42
N GLU A 34 20.90 6.85 -18.18
CA GLU A 34 21.82 7.03 -17.05
C GLU A 34 22.56 5.74 -16.69
N GLN A 35 21.90 4.58 -16.82
CA GLN A 35 22.54 3.28 -16.61
C GLN A 35 23.53 2.93 -17.72
N LEU A 36 23.16 3.16 -18.99
CA LEU A 36 24.04 2.99 -20.15
C LEU A 36 25.28 3.90 -20.06
N ALA A 37 25.09 5.17 -19.65
CA ALA A 37 26.19 6.11 -19.46
C ALA A 37 27.15 5.71 -18.33
N LYS A 38 26.68 4.97 -17.33
CA LYS A 38 27.50 4.39 -16.26
C LYS A 38 28.28 3.13 -16.70
N GLY A 39 28.17 2.71 -17.97
CA GLY A 39 28.97 1.62 -18.52
C GLY A 39 28.55 0.23 -18.04
N THR A 40 27.25 0.01 -17.79
CA THR A 40 26.75 -1.32 -17.43
C THR A 40 26.97 -2.32 -18.59
N LYS A 41 27.62 -3.44 -18.31
CA LYS A 41 27.87 -4.54 -19.27
C LYS A 41 26.61 -5.36 -19.65
N LYS A 42 25.43 -4.96 -19.17
CA LYS A 42 24.18 -5.70 -19.41
C LYS A 42 23.65 -5.36 -20.80
N GLN A 43 23.05 -6.34 -21.48
CA GLN A 43 22.38 -6.08 -22.74
C GLN A 43 21.17 -5.15 -22.52
N PHE A 44 20.84 -4.35 -23.53
CA PHE A 44 19.74 -3.38 -23.47
C PHE A 44 18.39 -4.04 -23.10
N ALA A 45 18.15 -5.26 -23.57
CA ALA A 45 16.95 -6.03 -23.25
C ALA A 45 16.85 -6.38 -21.75
N ASP A 46 17.97 -6.74 -21.11
CA ASP A 46 18.02 -7.03 -19.68
C ASP A 46 17.79 -5.78 -18.83
N LEU A 47 18.29 -4.63 -19.31
CA LEU A 47 18.06 -3.32 -18.69
C LEU A 47 16.58 -2.91 -18.77
N LEU A 48 15.92 -3.18 -19.91
CA LEU A 48 14.49 -2.98 -20.10
C LEU A 48 13.63 -3.93 -19.27
N ALA A 49 14.09 -5.16 -19.00
CA ALA A 49 13.39 -6.06 -18.09
C ALA A 49 13.46 -5.57 -16.63
N THR A 50 14.60 -4.98 -16.23
CA THR A 50 14.75 -4.40 -14.88
C THR A 50 14.01 -3.08 -14.69
N ILE A 51 13.86 -2.29 -15.76
CA ILE A 51 13.16 -1.00 -15.71
C ILE A 51 11.74 -1.25 -16.19
N ASP A 52 10.77 -1.14 -15.29
CA ASP A 52 9.36 -1.31 -15.66
C ASP A 52 9.00 -0.40 -16.85
N VAL A 53 8.85 -0.99 -18.04
CA VAL A 53 8.64 -0.29 -19.32
C VAL A 53 7.31 0.47 -19.32
N TYR A 54 6.36 0.01 -18.53
CA TYR A 54 5.03 0.60 -18.45
C TYR A 54 4.96 1.69 -17.39
N ILE A 55 5.68 1.56 -16.28
CA ILE A 55 5.64 2.53 -15.16
C ILE A 55 6.75 3.58 -15.26
N GLY A 56 7.93 3.24 -15.80
CA GLY A 56 9.13 4.08 -15.96
C GLY A 56 9.73 4.55 -14.63
N ARG A 57 11.05 4.41 -14.41
CA ARG A 57 11.73 4.78 -13.13
C ARG A 57 10.93 4.36 -11.88
N ALA A 58 10.34 3.18 -11.92
CA ALA A 58 9.24 2.82 -11.05
C ALA A 58 9.64 1.80 -9.99
N ASP A 59 10.46 2.26 -9.06
CA ASP A 59 10.11 1.91 -7.69
C ASP A 59 8.81 2.66 -7.39
N GLY A 60 7.86 2.03 -6.70
CA GLY A 60 6.54 2.59 -6.40
C GLY A 60 6.52 3.84 -5.50
N TYR A 61 7.46 4.76 -5.70
CA TYR A 61 7.78 5.91 -4.88
C TYR A 61 7.29 7.21 -5.53
N SER A 62 6.23 7.74 -4.93
CA SER A 62 5.48 8.93 -5.32
C SER A 62 6.03 10.24 -4.79
N TYR A 63 7.03 10.21 -3.90
CA TYR A 63 7.29 11.33 -2.97
C TYR A 63 7.97 12.56 -3.57
N LYS A 64 8.70 12.42 -4.68
CA LYS A 64 9.44 13.57 -5.28
C LYS A 64 8.70 14.28 -6.43
N SER A 65 7.57 13.76 -6.91
CA SER A 65 6.83 14.37 -8.03
C SER A 65 5.33 14.19 -7.91
N ILE A 66 4.60 15.30 -7.81
CA ILE A 66 3.13 15.34 -7.77
C ILE A 66 2.54 14.71 -9.05
N ASP A 67 3.14 14.96 -10.22
CA ASP A 67 2.66 14.41 -11.48
C ASP A 67 2.86 12.90 -11.57
N ARG A 68 3.93 12.37 -10.95
CA ARG A 68 4.13 10.92 -10.82
C ARG A 68 3.05 10.30 -9.92
N TYR A 69 2.82 10.88 -8.75
CA TYR A 69 1.77 10.44 -7.84
C TYR A 69 0.39 10.39 -8.54
N LYS A 70 0.03 11.46 -9.27
CA LYS A 70 -1.23 11.52 -10.04
C LYS A 70 -1.33 10.40 -11.07
N ARG A 71 -0.25 10.10 -11.81
CA ARG A 71 -0.22 9.01 -12.81
C ARG A 71 -0.36 7.63 -12.17
N MET A 72 0.33 7.36 -11.07
CA MET A 72 0.22 6.11 -10.33
C MET A 72 -1.19 5.90 -9.78
N LYS A 73 -1.78 6.96 -9.19
CA LYS A 73 -3.15 6.94 -8.68
C LYS A 73 -4.18 6.65 -9.77
N ARG A 74 -4.03 7.24 -10.97
CA ARG A 74 -4.92 6.95 -12.13
C ARG A 74 -4.84 5.50 -12.59
N ARG A 75 -3.68 4.86 -12.41
CA ARG A 75 -3.46 3.44 -12.77
C ARG A 75 -3.84 2.48 -11.65
N GLY A 76 -4.21 2.98 -10.48
CA GLY A 76 -4.52 2.15 -9.32
C GLY A 76 -3.30 1.42 -8.75
N VAL A 77 -2.08 1.88 -9.00
CA VAL A 77 -0.86 1.26 -8.46
C VAL A 77 -0.75 1.65 -6.97
N PRO A 78 -0.87 0.69 -6.02
CA PRO A 78 -0.72 0.99 -4.61
C PRO A 78 0.75 1.26 -4.27
N LYS A 79 0.99 1.92 -3.13
CA LYS A 79 2.34 2.01 -2.58
C LYS A 79 2.77 0.61 -2.13
N PRO A 80 4.01 0.17 -2.45
CA PRO A 80 4.48 -1.16 -2.08
C PRO A 80 4.68 -1.35 -0.57
N VAL A 81 5.07 -0.28 0.12
CA VAL A 81 5.36 -0.31 1.57
C VAL A 81 4.11 0.08 2.34
N ALA A 82 3.77 -0.71 3.35
CA ALA A 82 2.61 -0.49 4.20
C ALA A 82 2.86 0.63 5.24
N PRO A 83 1.82 1.29 5.75
CA PRO A 83 1.95 2.33 6.76
C PRO A 83 2.78 1.99 8.00
N ASN A 84 2.64 0.77 8.52
CA ASN A 84 3.32 0.23 9.70
C ASN A 84 4.83 0.03 9.51
N GLU A 85 5.26 -0.15 8.26
CA GLU A 85 6.68 -0.29 7.91
C GLU A 85 7.38 1.07 7.78
N MET A 86 6.62 2.14 7.53
CA MET A 86 7.18 3.48 7.29
C MET A 86 7.08 4.40 8.51
N TYR A 87 5.97 4.32 9.27
CA TYR A 87 5.73 5.21 10.41
C TYR A 87 5.72 4.44 11.71
N SER A 88 6.20 5.08 12.77
CA SER A 88 6.16 4.54 14.14
C SER A 88 4.75 4.60 14.72
N HIS A 89 3.94 5.54 14.24
CA HIS A 89 2.59 5.78 14.73
C HIS A 89 1.60 5.99 13.56
N PRO A 90 0.31 5.62 13.73
CA PRO A 90 -0.70 5.92 12.74
C PRO A 90 -0.93 7.44 12.64
N LEU A 91 -0.68 8.02 11.46
CA LEU A 91 -0.84 9.46 11.24
C LEU A 91 -2.31 9.91 11.14
N THR A 92 -3.20 8.99 10.78
CA THR A 92 -4.63 9.28 10.57
C THR A 92 -5.49 8.17 11.17
N THR A 93 -6.73 8.51 11.51
CA THR A 93 -7.73 7.55 12.01
C THR A 93 -8.01 6.42 11.01
N ALA A 94 -7.90 6.70 9.71
CA ALA A 94 -8.04 5.68 8.68
C ALA A 94 -6.93 4.63 8.73
N MET A 95 -5.70 5.03 9.12
CA MET A 95 -4.57 4.11 9.26
C MET A 95 -4.71 3.24 10.52
N GLU A 96 -5.24 3.79 11.61
CA GLU A 96 -5.33 3.15 12.92
C GLU A 96 -5.93 1.73 12.87
N THR A 97 -6.97 1.53 12.07
CA THR A 97 -7.66 0.24 11.96
C THR A 97 -6.80 -0.89 11.40
N SER A 98 -5.90 -0.60 10.46
CA SER A 98 -5.04 -1.59 9.79
C SER A 98 -3.59 -1.55 10.26
N PHE A 99 -3.21 -0.52 11.04
CA PHE A 99 -1.87 -0.37 11.56
C PHE A 99 -1.50 -1.51 12.52
N TRP A 100 -2.40 -1.84 13.45
CA TRP A 100 -2.17 -2.87 14.48
C TRP A 100 -2.37 -4.30 13.98
N THR A 101 -3.06 -4.51 12.86
CA THR A 101 -3.28 -5.87 12.33
C THR A 101 -2.03 -6.47 11.70
N ASN A 102 -1.09 -5.63 11.28
CA ASN A 102 0.16 -6.04 10.62
C ASN A 102 1.39 -5.82 11.51
N ASP A 103 1.21 -5.69 12.82
CA ASP A 103 2.32 -5.58 13.75
C ASP A 103 3.00 -6.96 13.92
N PRO A 104 4.29 -7.12 13.58
CA PRO A 104 4.99 -8.40 13.67
C PRO A 104 4.94 -9.02 15.06
N GLU A 105 4.95 -8.20 16.11
CA GLU A 105 4.93 -8.68 17.50
C GLU A 105 3.54 -9.23 17.88
N LEU A 106 2.48 -8.75 17.23
CA LEU A 106 1.10 -9.14 17.47
C LEU A 106 0.61 -10.28 16.55
N GLN A 107 1.31 -10.58 15.46
CA GLN A 107 0.87 -11.61 14.50
C GLN A 107 0.92 -13.04 15.07
N ASP A 108 1.95 -13.34 15.87
CA ASP A 108 2.14 -14.67 16.48
C ASP A 108 1.70 -14.72 17.95
N ALA A 109 1.17 -13.62 18.49
CA ALA A 109 0.76 -13.53 19.88
C ALA A 109 -0.72 -13.90 20.09
N ASP A 110 -1.00 -14.62 21.17
CA ASP A 110 -2.35 -15.01 21.61
C ASP A 110 -3.09 -13.87 22.34
N TRP A 111 -2.85 -12.61 21.93
CA TRP A 111 -3.42 -11.43 22.57
C TRP A 111 -4.91 -11.25 22.29
N TYR A 112 -5.42 -11.82 21.18
CA TYR A 112 -6.82 -11.73 20.81
C TYR A 112 -7.39 -13.10 20.38
N LYS A 113 -8.29 -13.63 21.21
CA LYS A 113 -9.10 -14.80 20.85
C LYS A 113 -10.19 -14.38 19.88
N LYS A 114 -9.95 -14.55 18.58
CA LYS A 114 -10.99 -14.38 17.55
C LYS A 114 -12.19 -15.24 17.92
N ARG A 115 -13.37 -14.62 17.99
CA ARG A 115 -14.62 -15.36 18.17
C ARG A 115 -14.72 -16.38 17.03
N SER A 116 -14.99 -17.64 17.35
CA SER A 116 -15.22 -18.66 16.32
C SER A 116 -16.40 -18.21 15.45
N TYR A 117 -16.11 -17.78 14.22
CA TYR A 117 -17.14 -17.47 13.25
C TYR A 117 -17.72 -18.79 12.77
N GLN A 118 -18.99 -19.03 13.08
CA GLN A 118 -19.74 -20.14 12.52
C GLN A 118 -20.51 -19.59 11.32
N PRO A 119 -19.95 -19.70 10.09
CA PRO A 119 -20.69 -19.27 8.91
C PRO A 119 -21.99 -20.05 8.85
N LYS A 120 -23.08 -19.38 8.45
CA LYS A 120 -24.32 -20.11 8.13
C LYS A 120 -24.01 -21.04 6.95
N PRO A 121 -24.17 -22.36 7.08
CA PRO A 121 -23.89 -23.27 5.99
C PRO A 121 -24.83 -22.96 4.83
N SER A 122 -24.28 -22.88 3.61
CA SER A 122 -25.08 -22.82 2.39
C SER A 122 -25.68 -24.21 2.18
N THR A 123 -26.94 -24.37 2.58
CA THR A 123 -27.69 -25.62 2.36
C THR A 123 -28.18 -25.68 0.92
N ASP A 124 -28.35 -26.89 0.38
CA ASP A 124 -28.89 -27.07 -0.98
C ASP A 124 -30.30 -26.49 -1.12
N ILE A 125 -31.11 -26.56 -0.05
CA ILE A 125 -32.42 -25.91 0.02
C ILE A 125 -32.27 -24.38 -0.06
N GLY A 126 -31.30 -23.81 0.66
CA GLY A 126 -31.01 -22.37 0.59
C GLY A 126 -30.64 -21.93 -0.84
N ARG A 127 -29.79 -22.71 -1.51
CA ARG A 127 -29.39 -22.46 -2.91
C ARG A 127 -30.57 -22.58 -3.88
N PHE A 128 -31.43 -23.58 -3.68
CA PHE A 128 -32.64 -23.76 -4.48
C PHE A 128 -33.59 -22.57 -4.34
N VAL A 129 -33.83 -22.11 -3.11
CA VAL A 129 -34.70 -20.96 -2.83
C VAL A 129 -34.12 -19.67 -3.43
N GLU A 130 -32.80 -19.46 -3.35
CA GLU A 130 -32.14 -18.34 -4.01
C GLU A 130 -32.28 -18.39 -5.53
N ALA A 131 -32.12 -19.57 -6.14
CA ALA A 131 -32.33 -19.77 -7.56
C ALA A 131 -33.79 -19.50 -7.96
N ALA A 132 -34.76 -20.01 -7.20
CA ALA A 132 -36.19 -19.82 -7.44
C ALA A 132 -36.58 -18.33 -7.36
N LYS A 133 -36.09 -17.58 -6.35
CA LYS A 133 -36.31 -16.14 -6.23
C LYS A 133 -35.67 -15.32 -7.35
N LYS A 134 -34.58 -15.81 -7.95
CA LYS A 134 -33.92 -15.15 -9.08
C LYS A 134 -34.71 -15.31 -10.38
N ILE A 135 -35.44 -16.42 -10.52
CA ILE A 135 -36.27 -16.75 -11.69
C ILE A 135 -37.66 -16.11 -11.56
N ASP A 136 -38.30 -16.26 -10.40
CA ASP A 136 -39.65 -15.74 -10.14
C ASP A 136 -39.64 -14.75 -8.96
N LYS A 137 -39.97 -13.50 -9.28
CA LYS A 137 -40.03 -12.39 -8.33
C LYS A 137 -41.17 -12.54 -7.31
N PHE A 138 -42.17 -13.37 -7.61
CA PHE A 138 -43.31 -13.63 -6.72
C PHE A 138 -43.18 -14.95 -5.94
N PHE A 139 -42.05 -15.65 -6.08
CA PHE A 139 -41.81 -16.89 -5.36
C PHE A 139 -41.87 -16.68 -3.84
N LYS A 140 -42.84 -17.33 -3.21
CA LYS A 140 -43.02 -17.38 -1.75
C LYS A 140 -42.86 -18.82 -1.28
N LEU A 141 -42.16 -18.98 -0.16
CA LEU A 141 -42.00 -20.25 0.57
C LEU A 141 -43.25 -20.54 1.40
#